data_AF-A0A9B0WVP3-F1
#
_entry.id   AF-A0A9B0WVP3-F1
#
_cell.length_a   1.000
_cell.length_b   1.000
_cell.length_c   1.000
_cell.angle_alpha   90.00
_cell.angle_beta   90.00
_cell.angle_gamma   90.00
#
_symmetry.space_group_name_H-M   'P 1'
#
loop_
_entity.id
_entity.type
_entity.pdbx_description
1 polymer ?
#
loop_
_entity_poly.entity_id
_entity_poly.type
_entity_poly.pdbx_seq_one_letter_code
_entity_poly.pdbx_strand_id
1 'polypeptide(L)' 'MDIILSQTVWKEEFWQNPWDLGGLVIIGLLIATVLLLILFAVVFGLLPPCEASSSCEEAAESLGVEKASGEEG' A
#
# COMPACT_ATOMS: atom_id res chain seq x y z
N MET A 1 30.96 -4.85 26.99
CA MET A 1 31.26 -5.18 25.57
C MET A 1 30.38 -6.33 25.06
N ASP A 2 29.38 -6.72 25.86
CA ASP A 2 28.73 -8.02 25.81
C ASP A 2 27.47 -8.00 24.93
N ILE A 3 26.82 -6.84 24.83
CA ILE A 3 25.63 -6.63 23.99
C ILE A 3 25.96 -6.86 22.52
N ILE A 4 27.07 -6.29 22.03
CA ILE A 4 27.48 -6.42 20.63
C ILE A 4 27.85 -7.87 20.30
N LEU A 5 28.50 -8.58 21.23
CA LEU A 5 28.88 -9.98 21.06
C LEU A 5 27.65 -10.90 21.01
N SER A 6 26.66 -10.65 21.88
CA SER A 6 25.40 -11.40 21.88
C SER A 6 24.58 -11.21 20.60
N GLN A 7 24.55 -10.00 20.06
CA GLN A 7 23.84 -9.69 18.82
C GLN A 7 24.51 -10.32 17.59
N THR A 8 25.85 -10.37 17.56
CA THR A 8 26.58 -11.05 16.49
C THR A 8 26.42 -12.56 16.55
N VAL A 9 26.48 -13.17 17.74
CA VAL A 9 26.29 -14.62 17.91
C VAL A 9 24.87 -15.02 17.52
N TRP A 10 23.86 -14.27 17.96
CA TRP A 10 22.46 -14.57 17.63
C TRP A 10 22.18 -14.44 16.14
N LYS A 11 22.76 -13.43 15.48
CA LYS A 11 22.66 -13.26 14.04
C LYS A 11 23.28 -14.48 13.34
N GLU A 12 24.55 -14.79 13.57
CA GLU A 12 25.23 -15.88 12.86
C GLU A 12 24.54 -17.24 13.04
N GLU A 13 24.03 -17.54 14.24
CA GLU A 13 23.32 -18.80 14.52
C GLU A 13 21.93 -18.87 13.87
N PHE A 14 21.22 -17.74 13.81
CA PHE A 14 19.94 -17.61 13.11
C PHE A 14 20.08 -17.77 11.59
N TRP A 15 21.13 -17.17 11.00
CA TRP A 15 21.39 -17.27 9.55
C TRP A 15 21.94 -18.63 9.11
N GLN A 16 22.50 -19.44 10.02
CA GLN A 16 22.96 -20.80 9.70
C GLN A 16 21.84 -21.83 9.61
N ASN A 17 20.62 -21.54 10.08
CA ASN A 17 19.49 -22.45 9.96
C ASN A 17 18.74 -22.24 8.63
N PRO A 18 18.85 -23.15 7.65
CA PRO A 18 18.22 -22.98 6.34
C PRO A 18 16.68 -22.95 6.42
N TRP A 19 16.09 -23.55 7.46
CA TRP A 19 14.64 -23.52 7.70
C TRP A 19 14.15 -22.14 8.10
N ASP A 20 14.94 -21.42 8.90
CA ASP A 20 14.60 -20.07 9.34
C ASP A 20 14.75 -19.07 8.19
N LEU A 21 15.85 -19.18 7.44
CA LEU A 21 16.07 -18.40 6.23
C LEU A 21 14.96 -18.62 5.19
N GLY A 22 14.55 -19.88 4.99
CA GLY A 22 13.42 -20.22 4.11
C GLY A 22 12.10 -19.58 4.57
N GLY A 23 11.79 -19.67 5.86
CA GLY A 23 10.61 -19.04 6.46
C GLY A 23 10.62 -17.52 6.30
N LEU A 24 11.76 -16.88 6.58
CA LEU A 24 11.95 -15.44 6.46
C LEU A 24 11.76 -14.96 5.01
N VAL A 25 12.28 -15.71 4.03
CA VAL A 25 12.10 -15.40 2.61
C VAL A 25 10.62 -15.48 2.22
N ILE A 26 9.91 -16.52 2.67
CA ILE A 26 8.47 -16.70 2.35
C ILE A 26 7.64 -15.57 2.96
N ILE A 27 7.86 -15.24 4.24
CA ILE A 27 7.16 -14.16 4.95
C ILE A 27 7.48 -12.82 4.28
N GLY A 28 8.74 -12.57 3.95
CA GLY A 28 9.17 -11.37 3.24
C GLY A 28 8.50 -11.23 1.87
N LEU A 29 8.45 -12.31 1.09
CA LEU A 29 7.74 -12.33 -0.20
C LEU A 29 6.25 -12.07 -0.03
N LEU A 30 5.60 -12.70 0.96
CA LEU A 30 4.17 -12.51 1.22
C LEU A 30 3.84 -11.05 1.52
N ILE A 31 4.63 -10.43 2.41
CA ILE A 31 4.48 -9.00 2.76
C ILE A 31 4.69 -8.15 1.52
N ALA A 32 5.74 -8.40 0.73
CA ALA A 32 6.01 -7.66 -0.50
C ALA A 32 4.86 -7.78 -1.51
N THR A 33 4.30 -8.98 -1.68
CA THR A 33 3.13 -9.20 -2.55
C THR A 33 1.92 -8.40 -2.07
N VAL A 34 1.61 -8.43 -0.77
CA VAL A 34 0.47 -7.65 -0.22
C VAL A 34 0.69 -6.15 -0.42
N LEU A 35 1.89 -5.64 -0.17
CA LEU A 35 2.22 -4.23 -0.39
C LEU A 35 2.08 -3.83 -1.87
N LEU A 36 2.54 -4.68 -2.78
CA LEU A 36 2.37 -4.46 -4.22
C LEU A 36 0.89 -4.46 -4.62
N LEU A 37 0.07 -5.34 -4.05
CA LEU A 37 -1.37 -5.36 -4.31
C LEU A 37 -2.07 -4.10 -3.77
N ILE A 38 -1.67 -3.61 -2.60
CA ILE A 38 -2.19 -2.34 -2.07
C ILE A 38 -1.79 -1.18 -2.97
N LEU A 39 -0.52 -1.10 -3.38
CA LEU A 39 -0.06 -0.07 -4.32
C LEU A 39 -0.81 -0.15 -5.64
N PHE A 40 -1.01 -1.36 -6.16
CA PHE A 40 -1.81 -1.59 -7.36
C PHE A 40 -3.24 -1.11 -7.16
N ALA A 41 -3.90 -1.45 -6.05
CA ALA A 41 -5.26 -0.98 -5.76
C ALA A 41 -5.34 0.54 -5.62
N VAL A 42 -4.31 1.19 -5.07
CA VAL A 42 -4.23 2.66 -4.98
C VAL A 42 -4.06 3.26 -6.37
N VAL A 43 -3.16 2.73 -7.19
CA VAL A 43 -2.96 3.18 -8.58
C VAL A 43 -4.25 2.97 -9.38
N PHE A 44 -4.82 1.77 -9.42
CA PHE A 44 -6.03 1.50 -10.22
C PHE A 44 -7.32 2.08 -9.64
N GLY A 45 -7.40 2.26 -8.32
CA GLY A 45 -8.57 2.85 -7.65
C GLY A 45 -8.56 4.38 -7.65
N LEU A 46 -7.38 5.01 -7.70
CA LEU A 46 -7.25 6.47 -7.79
C LEU A 46 -6.98 6.98 -9.19
N LEU A 47 -6.44 6.16 -10.11
CA LEU A 47 -6.43 6.52 -11.52
C LEU A 47 -7.85 6.28 -12.04
N PRO A 48 -8.63 7.34 -12.33
CA PRO A 48 -9.87 7.15 -13.08
C PRO A 48 -9.53 6.39 -14.37
N PRO A 49 -10.40 5.49 -14.84
CA PRO A 49 -10.16 4.73 -16.05
C PRO A 49 -9.76 5.68 -17.18
N CYS A 50 -8.51 5.55 -17.65
CA CYS A 50 -7.89 6.38 -18.69
C CYS A 50 -8.49 6.13 -20.09
N GLU A 51 -9.76 5.70 -20.15
CA GLU A 51 -10.55 5.50 -21.36
C GLU A 51 -11.78 6.41 -21.44
N ALA A 52 -12.05 7.25 -20.45
CA ALA A 52 -13.06 8.31 -20.56
C ALA A 52 -12.51 9.58 -21.22
N SER A 53 -11.80 9.45 -22.35
CA SER A 53 -11.34 10.59 -23.16
C SER A 53 -12.45 11.23 -24.02
N SER A 54 -13.69 11.25 -23.55
CA SER A 54 -14.72 12.07 -24.19
C SER A 54 -15.92 12.53 -23.34
N SER A 55 -16.16 12.01 -22.13
CA SER A 55 -17.24 12.53 -21.29
C SER A 55 -17.15 11.99 -19.88
N CYS A 56 -16.58 12.75 -18.95
CA CYS A 56 -16.84 12.59 -17.53
C CYS A 56 -16.46 13.91 -16.83
N GLU A 57 -17.29 14.92 -17.09
CA GLU A 57 -17.73 15.77 -15.99
C GLU A 57 -18.52 14.86 -15.02
N GLU A 58 -18.68 15.22 -13.75
CA GLU A 58 -19.44 14.46 -12.72
C GLU A 58 -18.66 13.38 -11.92
N ALA A 59 -17.53 13.73 -11.31
CA ALA A 59 -17.08 13.04 -10.09
C ALA A 59 -16.35 13.93 -9.08
N ALA A 60 -16.59 15.25 -9.12
CA ALA A 60 -16.12 16.18 -8.09
C ALA A 60 -17.26 17.01 -7.47
N GLU A 61 -18.52 16.67 -7.71
CA GLU A 61 -19.68 17.44 -7.21
C GLU A 61 -20.42 16.77 -6.03
N SER A 62 -19.91 15.68 -5.46
CA SER A 62 -20.46 15.09 -4.23
C SER A 62 -19.87 15.66 -2.93
N LEU A 63 -18.97 16.64 -3.00
CA LEU A 63 -18.46 17.36 -1.83
C LEU A 63 -18.51 18.87 -2.05
N GLY A 64 -19.72 19.40 -2.10
CA GLY A 64 -19.98 20.76 -1.63
C GLY A 64 -20.45 21.74 -2.70
N VAL A 65 -21.76 21.77 -2.96
CA VAL A 65 -22.49 23.05 -2.97
C VAL A 65 -23.79 22.86 -2.19
N GLU A 66 -23.79 23.49 -1.04
CA GLU A 66 -24.92 23.72 -0.14
C GLU A 66 -26.13 24.23 -0.92
N LYS A 67 -27.31 23.67 -0.63
CA LYS A 67 -28.59 24.17 -1.11
C LYS A 67 -28.80 25.62 -0.61
N ALA A 68 -28.66 26.61 -1.47
CA ALA A 68 -29.33 27.91 -1.36
C ALA A 68 -30.28 28.02 -2.56
N SER A 69 -31.61 27.97 -2.43
CA SER A 69 -32.51 28.91 -1.75
C SER A 69 -32.41 30.33 -2.32
N GLY A 70 -33.51 30.81 -2.93
CA GLY A 70 -33.67 32.13 -3.59
C GLY A 70 -33.16 32.12 -5.03
N GLU A 71 -33.79 32.72 -6.04
CA GLU A 71 -34.62 33.93 -6.12
C GLU A 71 -35.18 33.94 -7.57
N GLU A 72 -36.50 33.85 -7.77
CA GLU A 72 -37.39 34.92 -8.27
C GLU A 72 -37.10 35.47 -9.68
N GLY A 73 -38.15 35.53 -10.53
CA GLY A 73 -38.25 36.45 -11.67
C GLY A 73 -38.60 35.81 -13.01
#